data_AF-A0A1F5L6B4-F1
#
_entry.id   AF-A0A1F5L6B4-F1
#
_cell.length_a   1.000
_cell.length_b   1.000
_cell.length_c   1.000
_cell.angle_alpha   90.00
_cell.angle_beta   90.00
_cell.angle_gamma   90.00
#
_symmetry.space_group_name_H-M   'P 1'
#
loop_
_entity.id
_entity.type
_entity.pdbx_description
1 polymer ?
#
loop_
_entity_poly.entity_id
_entity_poly.type
_entity_poly.pdbx_seq_one_letter_code
_entity_poly.pdbx_strand_id
1 'polypeptide(L)'
;MKSNNRTDKVLGALPDLGEELGLARLANLCRDIKAVYPPGAVVVIATDGICYNDLTGTSDDEVWEYGNRLREIAIEKGYGCIQFNRIMNILGLYCREKISKSEYLKLCDVSRADLHQRYGRLGFDVDGFLKSNEDYLRTYNGYDKFMKIDLKFSPVTEDCPGPKQYKKRIKIIAKAMIVRGVPTNPHTGRALTLWSGMGSHISSEKGRRCSNGMLK
;
A
#
# COMPACT_ATOMS: atom_id res chain seq x y z
N MET A 1 7.58 1.14 3.20
CA MET A 1 8.25 0.95 4.49
C MET A 1 8.64 -0.51 4.63
N LYS A 2 9.68 -0.82 5.42
CA LYS A 2 9.99 -2.21 5.80
C LYS A 2 9.16 -2.63 7.02
N SER A 3 9.20 -3.92 7.32
CA SER A 3 8.59 -4.48 8.51
C SER A 3 9.29 -4.00 9.79
N ASN A 4 8.55 -3.89 10.90
CA ASN A 4 9.14 -3.63 12.21
C ASN A 4 9.90 -4.85 12.77
N ASN A 5 9.69 -6.05 12.22
CA ASN A 5 10.45 -7.25 12.59
C ASN A 5 11.84 -7.29 11.92
N ARG A 6 12.80 -6.59 12.54
CA ARG A 6 14.21 -6.51 12.10
C ARG A 6 15.08 -7.68 12.58
N THR A 7 14.51 -8.59 13.36
CA THR A 7 15.22 -9.74 13.91
C THR A 7 15.05 -10.97 13.03
N ASP A 8 13.81 -11.24 12.60
CA ASP A 8 13.47 -12.49 11.91
C ASP A 8 13.07 -12.28 10.45
N LYS A 9 12.76 -11.04 10.02
CA LYS A 9 12.12 -10.80 8.71
C LYS A 9 12.91 -9.88 7.77
N VAL A 10 13.42 -8.76 8.25
CA VAL A 10 14.12 -7.76 7.41
C VAL A 10 15.47 -7.39 7.98
N LEU A 11 16.40 -6.93 7.14
CA LEU A 11 17.75 -6.55 7.55
C LEU A 11 17.82 -5.16 8.18
N GLY A 12 16.79 -4.32 7.99
CA GLY A 12 16.75 -2.97 8.51
C GLY A 12 15.51 -2.19 8.04
N ALA A 13 15.51 -0.88 8.32
CA ALA A 13 14.40 0.02 7.97
C ALA A 13 14.46 0.51 6.52
N LEU A 14 15.66 0.54 5.93
CA LEU A 14 15.89 1.03 4.57
C LEU A 14 15.72 -0.08 3.53
N PRO A 15 15.48 0.29 2.25
CA PRO A 15 15.55 -0.64 1.14
C PRO A 15 16.87 -1.41 1.10
N ASP A 16 16.77 -2.70 0.84
CA ASP A 16 17.91 -3.61 0.67
C ASP A 16 17.97 -4.14 -0.77
N LEU A 17 18.83 -5.14 -1.02
CA LEU A 17 19.00 -5.74 -2.34
C LEU A 17 17.69 -6.27 -2.93
N GLY A 18 16.73 -6.68 -2.11
CA GLY A 18 15.42 -7.13 -2.58
C GLY A 18 14.67 -6.02 -3.32
N GLU A 19 14.67 -4.81 -2.77
CA GLU A 19 14.07 -3.65 -3.41
C GLU A 19 14.87 -3.18 -4.63
N GLU A 20 16.21 -3.24 -4.60
CA GLU A 20 17.05 -2.93 -5.77
C GLU A 20 16.73 -3.84 -6.96
N LEU A 21 16.65 -5.16 -6.72
CA LEU A 21 16.30 -6.14 -7.76
C LEU A 21 14.87 -5.96 -8.25
N GLY A 22 13.94 -5.58 -7.36
CA GLY A 22 12.56 -5.25 -7.73
C GLY A 22 12.49 -4.08 -8.70
N LEU A 23 13.19 -2.98 -8.40
CA LEU A 23 13.29 -1.83 -9.30
C LEU A 23 13.97 -2.20 -10.63
N ALA A 24 15.04 -2.97 -10.58
CA ALA A 24 15.72 -3.46 -11.79
C ALA A 24 14.76 -4.28 -12.67
N ARG A 25 13.92 -5.13 -12.07
CA ARG A 25 12.95 -5.94 -12.83
C ARG A 25 11.88 -5.08 -13.49
N LEU A 26 11.38 -4.05 -12.81
CA LEU A 26 10.41 -3.10 -13.38
C LEU A 26 11.03 -2.30 -14.53
N ALA A 27 12.29 -1.86 -14.38
CA ALA A 27 13.01 -1.19 -15.46
C ALA A 27 13.22 -2.11 -16.67
N ASN A 28 13.54 -3.39 -16.44
CA ASN A 28 13.65 -4.38 -17.50
C ASN A 28 12.33 -4.56 -18.25
N LEU A 29 11.21 -4.64 -17.53
CA LEU A 29 9.88 -4.73 -18.15
C LEU A 29 9.62 -3.55 -19.11
N CYS A 30 9.95 -2.32 -18.71
CA CYS A 30 9.82 -1.17 -19.60
C CYS A 30 10.70 -1.27 -20.86
N ARG A 31 11.91 -1.81 -20.73
CA ARG A 31 12.81 -2.06 -21.87
C ARG A 31 12.25 -3.13 -22.80
N ASP A 32 11.74 -4.23 -22.25
CA ASP A 32 11.12 -5.32 -23.00
C ASP A 32 9.90 -4.82 -23.80
N ILE A 33 9.05 -3.99 -23.18
CA ILE A 33 7.91 -3.35 -23.87
C ILE A 33 8.41 -2.43 -24.98
N LYS A 34 9.42 -1.60 -24.73
CA LYS A 34 9.97 -0.67 -25.72
C LYS A 34 10.54 -1.37 -26.96
N ALA A 35 11.07 -2.58 -26.79
CA ALA A 35 11.61 -3.38 -27.90
C ALA A 35 10.53 -3.81 -28.91
N VAL A 36 9.29 -3.99 -28.46
CA VAL A 36 8.16 -4.41 -29.33
C VAL A 36 7.14 -3.29 -29.60
N TYR A 37 7.15 -2.24 -28.79
CA TYR A 37 6.28 -1.07 -28.89
C TYR A 37 7.14 0.19 -28.70
N PRO A 38 7.59 0.86 -29.78
CA PRO A 38 8.58 1.95 -29.73
C PRO A 38 8.31 3.09 -28.73
N PRO A 39 7.06 3.51 -28.45
CA PRO A 39 6.78 4.49 -27.41
C PRO A 39 7.21 4.04 -25.99
N GLY A 40 7.30 2.73 -25.75
CA GLY A 40 7.70 2.15 -24.48
C GLY A 40 6.61 2.18 -23.41
N ALA A 41 7.05 2.13 -22.15
CA ALA A 41 6.18 2.17 -20.98
C ALA A 41 6.85 2.93 -19.83
N VAL A 42 6.01 3.41 -18.92
CA VAL A 42 6.40 4.02 -17.64
C VAL A 42 5.72 3.24 -16.53
N VAL A 43 6.47 2.95 -15.46
CA VAL A 43 5.93 2.36 -14.23
C VAL A 43 5.81 3.48 -13.21
N VAL A 44 4.60 3.70 -12.71
CA VAL A 44 4.35 4.64 -11.62
C VAL A 44 4.15 3.86 -10.32
N ILE A 45 5.09 3.98 -9.38
CA ILE A 45 5.02 3.36 -8.06
C ILE A 45 4.25 4.29 -7.12
N ALA A 46 3.01 3.93 -6.80
CA ALA A 46 2.22 4.58 -5.76
C ALA A 46 2.54 3.95 -4.39
N THR A 47 3.22 4.68 -3.51
CA THR A 47 3.59 4.16 -2.18
C THR A 47 2.45 4.40 -1.18
N ASP A 48 2.02 3.34 -0.52
CA ASP A 48 0.89 3.31 0.44
C ASP A 48 1.34 3.29 1.91
N GLY A 49 2.64 3.47 2.19
CA GLY A 49 3.19 3.40 3.55
C GLY A 49 2.43 4.28 4.56
N ILE A 50 2.17 5.55 4.20
CA ILE A 50 1.42 6.49 5.04
C ILE A 50 -0.04 6.07 5.27
N CYS A 51 -0.60 5.24 4.40
CA CYS A 51 -1.96 4.76 4.57
C CYS A 51 -2.10 3.77 5.74
N TYR A 52 -1.00 3.15 6.18
CA TYR A 52 -1.04 2.02 7.14
C TYR A 52 -0.01 2.08 8.25
N ASN A 53 1.00 2.95 8.19
CA ASN A 53 2.15 2.92 9.09
C ASN A 53 1.79 3.09 10.58
N ASP A 54 0.79 3.90 10.89
CA ASP A 54 0.25 4.06 12.25
C ASP A 54 -0.43 2.78 12.77
N LEU A 55 -1.02 1.96 11.90
CA LEU A 55 -1.55 0.63 12.29
C LEU A 55 -0.44 -0.37 12.57
N THR A 56 0.71 -0.22 11.92
CA THR A 56 1.86 -1.12 12.06
C THR A 56 2.86 -0.64 13.08
N GLY A 57 2.77 0.60 13.58
CA GLY A 57 3.72 1.20 14.52
C GLY A 57 5.02 1.68 13.88
N THR A 58 5.01 1.99 12.58
CA THR A 58 6.17 2.54 11.86
C THR A 58 6.02 4.06 11.81
N SER A 59 7.05 4.81 12.20
CA SER A 59 6.98 6.28 12.24
C SER A 59 6.90 6.89 10.84
N ASP A 60 6.29 8.07 10.70
CA ASP A 60 6.25 8.81 9.44
C ASP A 60 7.67 9.12 8.92
N ASP A 61 8.63 9.35 9.84
CA ASP A 61 10.06 9.50 9.58
C ASP A 61 10.65 8.28 8.85
N GLU A 62 10.41 7.06 9.36
CA GLU A 62 10.93 5.85 8.73
C GLU A 62 10.27 5.57 7.38
N VAL A 63 8.98 5.90 7.23
CA VAL A 63 8.28 5.80 5.94
C VAL A 63 8.91 6.78 4.93
N TRP A 64 9.25 8.00 5.38
CA TRP A 64 9.95 8.98 4.57
C TRP A 64 11.32 8.46 4.12
N GLU A 65 12.18 8.04 5.05
CA GLU A 65 13.54 7.58 4.74
C GLU A 65 13.51 6.41 3.76
N TYR A 66 12.63 5.43 3.99
CA TYR A 66 12.46 4.30 3.09
C TYR A 66 12.06 4.76 1.68
N GLY A 67 11.06 5.62 1.59
CA GLY A 67 10.58 6.13 0.30
C GLY A 67 11.63 6.97 -0.41
N ASN A 68 12.35 7.82 0.31
CA ASN A 68 13.40 8.65 -0.25
C ASN A 68 14.55 7.79 -0.79
N ARG A 69 15.02 6.80 -0.02
CA ARG A 69 16.07 5.88 -0.46
C ARG A 69 15.69 5.09 -1.71
N LEU A 70 14.43 4.66 -1.85
CA LEU A 70 13.97 4.00 -3.10
C LEU A 70 14.11 4.90 -4.33
N ARG A 71 13.85 6.19 -4.19
CA ARG A 71 13.98 7.17 -5.28
C ARG A 71 15.44 7.40 -5.64
N GLU A 72 16.30 7.48 -4.63
CA GLU A 72 17.75 7.58 -4.82
C GLU A 72 18.29 6.37 -5.59
N ILE A 73 17.92 5.14 -5.20
CA ILE A 73 18.30 3.92 -5.93
C ILE A 73 17.88 4.01 -7.40
N ALA A 74 16.65 4.43 -7.69
CA ALA A 74 16.18 4.55 -9.07
C ALA A 74 17.00 5.57 -9.88
N ILE A 75 17.44 6.67 -9.26
CA ILE A 75 18.31 7.67 -9.88
C ILE A 75 19.72 7.10 -10.09
N GLU A 76 20.32 6.51 -9.05
CA GLU A 76 21.66 5.91 -9.06
C GLU A 76 21.81 4.85 -10.17
N LYS A 77 20.77 4.05 -10.39
CA LYS A 77 20.75 2.99 -11.40
C LYS A 77 20.26 3.46 -12.79
N GLY A 78 19.87 4.73 -12.92
CA GLY A 78 19.41 5.30 -14.20
C GLY A 78 18.04 4.80 -14.68
N TYR A 79 17.13 4.45 -13.76
CA TYR A 79 15.79 3.93 -14.10
C TYR A 79 14.80 5.04 -14.45
N GLY A 80 15.05 5.79 -15.53
CA GLY A 80 14.22 6.93 -15.96
C GLY A 80 12.79 6.58 -16.37
N CYS A 81 12.45 5.30 -16.53
CA CYS A 81 11.08 4.83 -16.79
C CYS A 81 10.27 4.56 -15.52
N ILE A 82 10.86 4.71 -14.33
CA ILE A 82 10.19 4.52 -13.04
C ILE A 82 9.90 5.89 -12.43
N GLN A 83 8.62 6.13 -12.14
CA GLN A 83 8.12 7.32 -11.45
C GLN A 83 7.55 6.93 -10.10
N PHE A 84 7.46 7.88 -9.17
CA PHE A 84 6.96 7.61 -7.83
C PHE A 84 5.90 8.63 -7.44
N ASN A 85 4.72 8.14 -7.05
CA ASN A 85 3.65 8.95 -6.48
C ASN A 85 3.53 8.66 -4.98
N ARG A 86 3.49 9.72 -4.19
CA ARG A 86 3.10 9.64 -2.77
C ARG A 86 1.60 9.81 -2.68
N ILE A 87 1.01 9.34 -1.58
CA ILE A 87 -0.43 9.50 -1.35
C ILE A 87 -0.85 10.99 -1.38
N MET A 88 -0.05 11.89 -0.81
CA MET A 88 -0.28 13.34 -0.87
C MET A 88 -0.27 13.93 -2.30
N ASN A 89 0.47 13.32 -3.24
CA ASN A 89 0.41 13.71 -4.65
C ASN A 89 -0.90 13.26 -5.28
N ILE A 90 -1.31 12.01 -4.98
CA ILE A 90 -2.56 11.42 -5.49
C ILE A 90 -3.79 12.18 -4.96
N LEU A 91 -3.74 12.64 -3.70
CA LEU A 91 -4.81 13.43 -3.08
C LEU A 91 -4.83 14.90 -3.55
N GLY A 92 -3.83 15.33 -4.31
CA GLY A 92 -3.68 16.72 -4.76
C GLY A 92 -3.25 17.70 -3.65
N LEU A 93 -2.77 17.19 -2.51
CA LEU A 93 -2.30 18.00 -1.38
C LEU A 93 -0.88 18.56 -1.62
N TYR A 94 -0.12 17.93 -2.52
CA TYR A 94 1.20 18.39 -2.91
C TYR A 94 1.46 18.12 -4.39
N CYS A 95 1.84 19.15 -5.14
CA CYS A 95 1.97 19.08 -6.60
C CYS A 95 3.42 19.18 -7.10
N ARG A 96 4.39 19.47 -6.24
CA ARG A 96 5.80 19.56 -6.64
C ARG A 96 6.46 18.18 -6.68
N GLU A 97 7.46 18.05 -7.54
CA GLU A 97 8.22 16.81 -7.74
C GLU A 97 9.06 16.43 -6.50
N LYS A 98 9.71 17.43 -5.90
CA LYS A 98 10.55 17.29 -4.71
C LYS A 98 9.84 17.89 -3.51
N ILE A 99 9.87 17.17 -2.40
CA ILE A 99 9.32 17.60 -1.10
C ILE A 99 10.41 17.45 -0.06
N SER A 100 10.54 18.40 0.87
CA SER A 100 11.45 18.24 2.00
C SER A 100 10.87 17.27 3.03
N LYS A 101 11.73 16.66 3.85
CA LYS A 101 11.29 15.82 4.97
C LYS A 101 10.31 16.55 5.89
N SER A 102 10.61 17.80 6.24
CA SER A 102 9.75 18.60 7.12
C SER A 102 8.34 18.84 6.52
N GLU A 103 8.26 19.19 5.24
CA GLU A 103 6.97 19.34 4.55
C GLU A 103 6.21 18.01 4.47
N TYR A 104 6.91 16.92 4.16
CA TYR A 104 6.32 15.60 4.10
C TYR A 104 5.68 15.20 5.44
N LEU A 105 6.40 15.36 6.55
CA LEU A 105 5.89 15.02 7.88
C LEU A 105 4.66 15.85 8.24
N LYS A 106 4.63 17.15 7.91
CA LYS A 106 3.45 18.01 8.11
C LYS A 106 2.22 17.53 7.33
N LEU A 107 2.44 16.89 6.18
CA LEU A 107 1.36 16.40 5.32
C LEU A 107 0.90 14.99 5.66
N CYS A 108 1.58 14.23 6.52
CA CYS A 108 1.24 12.84 6.80
C CYS A 108 -0.14 12.69 7.43
N ASP A 109 -0.40 13.39 8.54
CA ASP A 109 -1.70 13.36 9.22
C ASP A 109 -2.82 13.93 8.35
N VAL A 110 -2.55 15.05 7.65
CA VAL A 110 -3.50 15.66 6.71
C VAL A 110 -3.87 14.70 5.60
N SER A 111 -2.89 13.96 5.05
CA SER A 111 -3.12 12.98 3.99
C SER A 111 -3.94 11.79 4.50
N ARG A 112 -3.67 11.28 5.70
CA ARG A 112 -4.47 10.20 6.30
C ARG A 112 -5.90 10.66 6.54
N ALA A 113 -6.10 11.85 7.09
CA ALA A 113 -7.42 12.42 7.34
C ALA A 113 -8.21 12.64 6.04
N ASP A 114 -7.58 13.24 5.02
CA ASP A 114 -8.20 13.49 3.71
C ASP A 114 -8.53 12.19 2.98
N LEU A 115 -7.64 11.18 3.03
CA LEU A 115 -7.93 9.85 2.49
C LEU A 115 -9.16 9.22 3.15
N HIS A 116 -9.23 9.27 4.48
CA HIS A 116 -10.36 8.77 5.24
C HIS A 116 -11.65 9.55 4.98
N GLN A 117 -11.57 10.86 4.81
CA GLN A 117 -12.72 11.71 4.52
C GLN A 117 -13.27 11.46 3.11
N ARG A 118 -12.38 11.35 2.10
CA ARG A 118 -12.79 11.20 0.70
C ARG A 118 -13.22 9.78 0.34
N TYR A 119 -12.61 8.77 0.95
CA TYR A 119 -12.79 7.37 0.53
C TYR A 119 -13.15 6.41 1.66
N GLY A 120 -13.10 6.86 2.91
CA GLY A 120 -13.50 6.06 4.06
C GLY A 120 -15.02 6.00 4.22
N ARG A 121 -15.48 5.05 5.03
CA ARG A 121 -16.90 4.86 5.33
C ARG A 121 -17.12 4.84 6.84
N LEU A 122 -17.79 5.88 7.33
CA LEU A 122 -18.20 5.95 8.73
C LEU A 122 -19.15 4.78 9.03
N GLY A 123 -18.91 4.07 10.13
CA GLY A 123 -19.74 2.92 10.54
C GLY A 123 -19.65 1.69 9.63
N PHE A 124 -18.55 1.53 8.89
CA PHE A 124 -18.35 0.36 8.03
C PHE A 124 -18.37 -0.96 8.82
N ASP A 125 -19.38 -1.80 8.60
CA ASP A 125 -19.45 -3.15 9.15
C ASP A 125 -18.50 -4.08 8.39
N VAL A 126 -17.25 -4.11 8.86
CA VAL A 126 -16.20 -4.99 8.30
C VAL A 126 -16.53 -6.47 8.50
N ASP A 127 -17.23 -6.85 9.58
CA ASP A 127 -17.56 -8.25 9.86
C ASP A 127 -18.64 -8.78 8.92
N GLY A 128 -19.71 -8.01 8.71
CA GLY A 128 -20.71 -8.31 7.69
C GLY A 128 -20.12 -8.32 6.28
N PHE A 129 -19.26 -7.34 5.97
CA PHE A 129 -18.59 -7.26 4.67
C PHE A 129 -17.73 -8.48 4.36
N LEU A 130 -16.87 -8.89 5.29
CA LEU A 130 -15.98 -10.05 5.13
C LEU A 130 -16.76 -11.37 5.00
N LYS A 131 -17.94 -11.50 5.62
CA LYS A 131 -18.82 -12.67 5.43
C LYS A 131 -19.42 -12.71 4.02
N SER A 132 -19.74 -11.55 3.46
CA SER A 132 -20.37 -11.43 2.15
C SER A 132 -19.40 -11.43 0.96
N ASN A 133 -18.11 -11.18 1.19
CA ASN A 133 -17.12 -10.99 0.14
C ASN A 133 -15.88 -11.88 0.32
N GLU A 134 -15.82 -12.97 -0.44
CA GLU A 134 -14.79 -13.99 -0.34
C GLU A 134 -13.37 -13.46 -0.67
N ASP A 135 -13.26 -12.52 -1.61
CA ASP A 135 -11.97 -11.97 -2.02
C ASP A 135 -11.37 -11.07 -0.93
N TYR A 136 -12.20 -10.26 -0.27
CA TYR A 136 -11.75 -9.49 0.89
C TYR A 136 -11.51 -10.38 2.12
N LEU A 137 -12.25 -11.48 2.27
CA LEU A 137 -11.96 -12.48 3.31
C LEU A 137 -10.58 -13.12 3.10
N ARG A 138 -10.20 -13.45 1.86
CA ARG A 138 -8.85 -13.92 1.54
C ARG A 138 -7.79 -12.88 1.88
N THR A 139 -8.01 -11.63 1.52
CA THR A 139 -7.09 -10.52 1.87
C THR A 139 -6.95 -10.37 3.39
N TYR A 140 -8.06 -10.42 4.13
CA TYR A 140 -8.07 -10.38 5.60
C TYR A 140 -7.25 -11.53 6.21
N ASN A 141 -7.46 -12.76 5.72
CA ASN A 141 -6.72 -13.93 6.19
C ASN A 141 -5.21 -13.80 5.90
N GLY A 142 -4.85 -13.19 4.76
CA GLY A 142 -3.48 -12.79 4.45
C GLY A 142 -2.92 -11.83 5.49
N TYR A 143 -3.63 -10.74 5.78
CA TYR A 143 -3.22 -9.79 6.83
C TYR A 143 -3.09 -10.45 8.20
N ASP A 144 -4.06 -11.25 8.65
CA ASP A 144 -3.97 -11.98 9.94
C ASP A 144 -2.76 -12.92 10.00
N LYS A 145 -2.32 -13.49 8.87
CA LYS A 145 -1.11 -14.32 8.81
C LYS A 145 0.16 -13.47 8.81
N PHE A 146 0.26 -12.47 7.94
CA PHE A 146 1.47 -11.65 7.79
C PHE A 146 1.73 -10.79 9.01
N MET A 147 0.69 -10.15 9.56
CA MET A 147 0.83 -9.24 10.70
C MET A 147 1.32 -9.95 11.98
N LYS A 148 1.07 -11.26 12.15
CA LYS A 148 1.64 -12.05 13.27
C LYS A 148 3.16 -12.11 13.24
N ILE A 149 3.77 -12.04 12.06
CA ILE A 149 5.23 -12.08 11.91
C ILE A 149 5.76 -10.65 11.96
N ASP A 150 5.14 -9.75 11.19
CA ASP A 150 5.58 -8.36 11.05
C ASP A 150 5.54 -7.57 12.34
N LEU A 151 4.51 -7.78 13.15
CA LEU A 151 4.30 -6.98 14.34
C LEU A 151 4.92 -7.60 15.58
N LYS A 152 5.63 -8.73 15.50
CA LYS A 152 6.21 -9.43 16.67
C LYS A 152 7.05 -8.52 17.59
N PHE A 153 7.76 -7.55 17.01
CA PHE A 153 8.61 -6.58 17.73
C PHE A 153 8.13 -5.14 17.50
N SER A 154 6.86 -4.95 17.17
CA SER A 154 6.32 -3.63 16.87
C SER A 154 5.81 -2.93 18.14
N PRO A 155 5.96 -1.59 18.25
CA PRO A 155 5.40 -0.80 19.35
C PRO A 155 3.89 -1.01 19.56
N VAL A 156 3.12 -1.28 18.49
CA VAL A 156 1.66 -1.49 18.58
C VAL A 156 1.25 -2.82 19.24
N THR A 157 2.22 -3.67 19.56
CA THR A 157 1.98 -4.93 20.26
C THR A 157 2.86 -5.12 21.51
N GLU A 158 3.71 -4.14 21.83
CA GLU A 158 4.62 -4.19 22.97
C GLU A 158 3.84 -4.30 24.30
N ASP A 159 2.66 -3.69 24.37
CA ASP A 159 1.76 -3.68 25.53
C ASP A 159 0.96 -4.98 25.71
N CYS A 160 1.07 -5.95 24.80
CA CYS A 160 0.23 -7.14 24.82
C CYS A 160 0.67 -8.11 25.95
N PRO A 161 -0.18 -8.35 26.98
CA PRO A 161 0.22 -9.11 28.17
C PRO A 161 0.36 -10.62 27.92
N GLY A 162 0.01 -11.11 26.73
CA GLY A 162 0.15 -12.52 26.40
C GLY A 162 -0.36 -12.92 25.01
N PRO A 163 -0.20 -14.20 24.64
CA PRO A 163 -0.43 -14.68 23.27
C PRO A 163 -1.88 -14.55 22.79
N LYS A 164 -2.87 -14.64 23.70
CA LYS A 164 -4.29 -14.50 23.35
C LYS A 164 -4.62 -13.05 22.98
N GLN A 165 -4.14 -12.10 23.78
CA GLN A 165 -4.32 -10.67 23.58
C GLN A 165 -3.57 -10.21 22.32
N TYR A 166 -2.35 -10.72 22.10
CA TYR A 166 -1.59 -10.51 20.87
C TYR A 166 -2.41 -10.92 19.64
N LYS A 167 -2.92 -12.17 19.59
CA LYS A 167 -3.77 -12.63 18.48
C LYS A 167 -5.01 -11.76 18.27
N LYS A 168 -5.64 -11.28 19.35
CA LYS A 168 -6.78 -10.36 19.27
C LYS A 168 -6.37 -9.01 18.66
N ARG A 169 -5.25 -8.44 19.09
CA ARG A 169 -4.69 -7.19 18.55
C ARG A 169 -4.40 -7.31 17.05
N ILE A 170 -3.77 -8.40 16.62
CA ILE A 170 -3.51 -8.65 15.19
C ILE A 170 -4.80 -8.67 14.38
N LYS A 171 -5.85 -9.37 14.86
CA LYS A 171 -7.13 -9.42 14.16
C LYS A 171 -7.79 -8.04 14.03
N ILE A 172 -7.66 -7.19 15.06
CA ILE A 172 -8.15 -5.81 15.04
C ILE A 172 -7.40 -5.00 13.99
N ILE A 173 -6.06 -5.08 13.98
CA ILE A 173 -5.21 -4.38 13.00
C ILE A 173 -5.53 -4.85 11.58
N ALA A 174 -5.63 -6.16 11.35
CA ALA A 174 -5.99 -6.72 10.04
C ALA A 174 -7.36 -6.23 9.55
N LYS A 175 -8.35 -6.12 10.44
CA LYS A 175 -9.65 -5.51 10.10
C LYS A 175 -9.51 -4.03 9.74
N ALA A 176 -8.76 -3.25 10.53
CA ALA A 176 -8.50 -1.84 10.24
C ALA A 176 -7.82 -1.62 8.88
N MET A 177 -6.89 -2.52 8.50
CA MET A 177 -6.29 -2.52 7.17
C MET A 177 -7.32 -2.77 6.07
N ILE A 178 -8.26 -3.70 6.25
CA ILE A 178 -9.38 -3.90 5.32
C ILE A 178 -10.23 -2.63 5.21
N VAL A 179 -10.59 -2.01 6.33
CA VAL A 179 -11.40 -0.78 6.33
C VAL A 179 -10.71 0.34 5.54
N ARG A 180 -9.39 0.45 5.63
CA ARG A 180 -8.60 1.44 4.86
C ARG A 180 -8.40 1.06 3.39
N GLY A 181 -8.28 -0.23 3.10
CA GLY A 181 -7.98 -0.74 1.76
C GLY A 181 -9.21 -0.98 0.87
N VAL A 182 -10.44 -0.85 1.39
CA VAL A 182 -11.66 -0.90 0.58
C VAL A 182 -11.94 0.52 0.04
N PRO A 183 -11.66 0.81 -1.24
CA PRO A 183 -12.05 2.08 -1.82
C PRO A 183 -13.58 2.13 -1.89
N THR A 184 -14.18 3.19 -1.37
CA THR A 184 -15.63 3.41 -1.49
C THR A 184 -15.90 4.64 -2.35
N ASN A 185 -16.94 4.55 -3.19
CA ASN A 185 -17.38 5.68 -3.99
C ASN A 185 -18.02 6.72 -3.05
N PRO A 186 -17.49 7.95 -2.97
CA PRO A 186 -17.99 8.97 -2.06
C PRO A 186 -19.45 9.37 -2.29
N HIS A 187 -19.97 9.18 -3.51
CA HIS A 187 -21.35 9.52 -3.87
C HIS A 187 -22.35 8.39 -3.60
N THR A 188 -21.91 7.12 -3.62
CA THR A 188 -22.82 5.97 -3.50
C THR A 188 -22.57 5.10 -2.27
N GLY A 189 -21.46 5.32 -1.56
CA GLY A 189 -21.05 4.51 -0.40
C GLY A 189 -20.76 3.04 -0.73
N ARG A 190 -20.75 2.66 -2.02
CA ARG A 190 -20.46 1.30 -2.50
C ARG A 190 -18.95 1.12 -2.73
N ALA A 191 -18.46 -0.11 -2.56
CA ALA A 191 -17.07 -0.44 -2.89
C ALA A 191 -16.81 -0.17 -4.38
N LEU A 192 -15.73 0.55 -4.68
CA LEU A 192 -15.25 0.79 -6.03
C LEU A 192 -14.64 -0.50 -6.57
N THR A 193 -15.25 -1.07 -7.61
CA THR A 193 -14.74 -2.25 -8.36
C THR A 193 -13.48 -1.96 -9.20
N LEU A 194 -13.04 -0.70 -9.24
CA LEU A 194 -12.01 -0.21 -10.18
C LEU A 194 -10.56 -0.44 -9.74
N TRP A 195 -10.28 -0.68 -8.45
CA TRP A 195 -8.90 -0.91 -7.96
C TRP A 195 -8.51 -2.39 -8.00
N SER A 196 -8.80 -3.06 -9.12
CA SER A 196 -8.39 -4.46 -9.37
C SER A 196 -7.14 -4.56 -10.26
N GLY A 197 -6.43 -3.46 -10.46
CA GLY A 197 -5.22 -3.39 -11.28
C GLY A 197 -3.96 -3.37 -10.41
N MET A 198 -3.31 -4.51 -10.26
CA MET A 198 -1.97 -4.66 -9.65
C MET A 198 -1.87 -4.28 -8.16
N GLY A 199 -2.73 -4.84 -7.32
CA GLY A 199 -2.38 -5.01 -5.91
C GLY A 199 -1.34 -6.14 -5.76
N SER A 200 -0.44 -6.05 -4.79
CA SER A 200 0.45 -7.15 -4.38
C SER A 200 -0.30 -8.37 -3.81
N HIS A 201 -1.64 -8.34 -3.81
CA HIS A 201 -2.54 -9.33 -3.26
C HIS A 201 -3.42 -9.92 -4.36
N ILE A 202 -3.81 -11.18 -4.16
CA ILE A 202 -4.56 -11.99 -5.11
C ILE A 202 -5.92 -11.32 -5.39
N SER A 203 -6.14 -10.92 -6.65
CA SER A 203 -7.45 -10.56 -7.19
C SER A 203 -7.99 -11.76 -7.96
N SER A 204 -9.23 -12.19 -7.69
CA SER A 204 -9.87 -13.24 -8.49
C SER A 204 -10.35 -12.66 -9.83
N GLU A 205 -10.10 -13.37 -10.94
CA GLU A 205 -10.49 -12.93 -12.30
C GLU A 205 -12.01 -12.84 -12.55
N LYS A 206 -12.85 -13.21 -11.57
CA LYS A 206 -14.30 -13.35 -11.79
C LYS A 206 -15.06 -12.03 -12.00
N GLY A 207 -14.42 -10.87 -11.80
CA GLY A 207 -15.05 -9.55 -11.95
C GLY A 207 -14.99 -8.91 -13.35
N ARG A 208 -14.20 -9.45 -14.30
CA ARG A 208 -14.06 -8.86 -15.65
C ARG A 208 -14.87 -9.64 -16.68
N ARG A 209 -16.18 -9.43 -16.72
CA ARG A 209 -16.94 -9.64 -17.97
C ARG A 209 -17.17 -8.29 -18.61
N CYS A 210 -16.38 -7.97 -19.64
CA CYS A 210 -16.70 -6.92 -20.58
C CYS A 210 -18.06 -7.25 -21.20
N SER A 211 -19.08 -6.46 -20.91
CA SER A 211 -20.27 -6.38 -21.74
C SER A 211 -19.86 -5.74 -23.07
N ASN A 212 -19.54 -6.57 -24.06
CA ASN A 212 -19.45 -6.15 -25.45
C ASN A 212 -20.84 -5.71 -25.92
N GLY A 213 -21.11 -4.41 -25.78
CA GLY A 213 -22.18 -3.73 -26.49
C GLY A 213 -21.77 -3.57 -27.95
N MET A 214 -22.26 -4.48 -28.78
CA MET A 214 -22.19 -4.43 -30.23
C MET A 214 -22.98 -3.21 -30.72
N LEU A 215 -22.30 -2.18 -31.22
CA LEU A 215 -22.91 -1.13 -32.04
C LEU A 215 -22.70 -1.52 -33.50
N LYS A 216 -23.83 -1.79 -34.17
CA LYS A 216 -23.95 -1.77 -35.63
C LYS A 216 -23.90 -0.33 -36.12
#